data_AF-A0A6J3BVW0-F1
#
_entry.id   AF-A0A6J3BVW0-F1
#
_cell.length_a   1.000
_cell.length_b   1.000
_cell.length_c   1.000
_cell.angle_alpha   90.00
_cell.angle_beta   90.00
_cell.angle_gamma   90.00
#
_symmetry.space_group_name_H-M   'P 1'
#
loop_
_entity.id
_entity.type
_entity.pdbx_description
1 polymer ?
#
loop_
_entity_poly.entity_id
_entity_poly.type
_entity_poly.pdbx_seq_one_letter_code
_entity_poly.pdbx_strand_id
1 'polypeptide(L)'
;MRYNDIALKCVELDFWNGRTEEPVIVHGYTFVPEISAKEVLEAIAESAFKTSDYPVILSFENHCNPRQQAKIANYCREIFGEMLLDKPLDSHQLEPGGELPPPSLLRHKIIIKNKKKHHHHHKKEESIASEESEPRPEQPAIQGNGEITHSTLVRQGSKDSTSSDSESSSGEEEAGGGDGAAGDGEGGGGGAGGAGGGDDARETHAAAEISALVNYVQPVHFSSFESAEKKNRFYEMSSFDEKQATTLLKERPIEFVNYNKHQLSRVYPAGTRFDSSNFMPQVFWNAGCQLVALNFQTLDLAMQLNLGTFEYNGRCGYLLKPEFMRRKDRRLDPFAESTVDGIIAGSLSVTVLSGQLLTDKRCGTYVEVDMFGLPADTVRKKFRTRVAPNNGINPVYGEEPFVFKKVVLPKLAMIRIAAHEESGRLLGHRVLPVVGLCPGYRHVNLRTDLGLPLPASLLLLVVVKDYVPDRLSELAEALANPIKYQSELDKREHQLAVLTEDTDVPPPAATTVPVAAAAPTDARAPCAMPIRHESTSDGSPSKTTVAVVETKKQIESETTTAIPSPPPTNDKESQVSVGLMEYFDSYFMELVTFFADYVNNLNI
;
A
#
# COMPACT_ATOMS: atom_id res chain seq x y z
N MET A 1 -14.33 21.40 5.34
CA MET A 1 -14.21 19.98 4.98
C MET A 1 -14.19 19.22 6.30
N ARG A 2 -15.15 18.33 6.55
CA ARG A 2 -15.25 17.56 7.81
C ARG A 2 -14.54 16.21 7.66
N TYR A 3 -14.33 15.49 8.76
CA TYR A 3 -13.68 14.17 8.75
C TYR A 3 -14.44 13.09 7.94
N ASN A 4 -15.71 13.34 7.62
CA ASN A 4 -16.65 12.44 6.92
C ASN A 4 -16.28 12.12 5.46
N ASP A 5 -15.00 12.24 5.08
CA ASP A 5 -14.41 12.11 3.75
C ASP A 5 -13.53 10.84 3.60
N ILE A 6 -13.26 10.10 4.69
CA ILE A 6 -12.37 8.92 4.70
C ILE A 6 -13.16 7.66 4.35
N ALA A 7 -12.80 6.99 3.25
CA ALA A 7 -13.39 5.71 2.85
C ALA A 7 -12.63 4.51 3.43
N LEU A 8 -12.85 4.24 4.72
CA LEU A 8 -12.50 2.97 5.34
C LEU A 8 -13.31 1.82 4.72
N LYS A 9 -12.63 0.72 4.35
CA LYS A 9 -13.25 -0.45 3.71
C LYS A 9 -12.92 -1.80 4.35
N CYS A 10 -12.11 -1.79 5.42
CA CYS A 10 -11.97 -2.90 6.36
C CYS A 10 -11.96 -2.34 7.78
N VAL A 11 -12.80 -2.88 8.67
CA VAL A 11 -12.93 -2.46 10.08
C VAL A 11 -12.81 -3.69 10.97
N GLU A 12 -12.17 -3.57 12.13
CA GLU A 12 -12.06 -4.63 13.14
C GLU A 12 -13.12 -4.44 14.24
N LEU A 13 -13.68 -5.54 14.75
CA LEU A 13 -14.70 -5.56 15.79
C LEU A 13 -14.43 -6.74 16.74
N ASP A 14 -13.94 -6.42 17.93
CA ASP A 14 -13.54 -7.40 18.95
C ASP A 14 -14.74 -7.69 19.87
N PHE A 15 -15.50 -8.74 19.57
CA PHE A 15 -16.74 -9.06 20.28
C PHE A 15 -16.48 -9.87 21.56
N TRP A 16 -16.96 -9.35 22.69
CA TRP A 16 -16.87 -9.96 24.01
C TRP A 16 -18.25 -10.18 24.66
N ASN A 17 -18.28 -11.04 25.68
CA ASN A 17 -19.49 -11.33 26.44
C ASN A 17 -19.86 -10.15 27.36
N GLY A 18 -20.89 -9.41 27.02
CA GLY A 18 -21.42 -8.36 27.90
C GLY A 18 -22.27 -8.94 29.03
N ARG A 19 -22.33 -8.20 30.14
CA ARG A 19 -22.85 -8.64 31.45
C ARG A 19 -24.36 -8.87 31.48
N THR A 20 -25.09 -8.32 30.52
CA THR A 20 -26.55 -8.23 30.45
C THR A 20 -27.19 -9.14 29.39
N GLU A 21 -26.45 -10.13 28.90
CA GLU A 21 -26.79 -10.90 27.68
C GLU A 21 -26.82 -10.05 26.39
N GLU A 22 -26.22 -8.86 26.44
CA GLU A 22 -25.83 -8.07 25.27
C GLU A 22 -24.38 -8.36 24.89
N PRO A 23 -24.05 -8.55 23.59
CA PRO A 23 -22.67 -8.53 23.13
C PRO A 23 -22.09 -7.11 23.23
N VAL A 24 -20.81 -7.00 23.59
CA VAL A 24 -20.07 -5.72 23.65
C VAL A 24 -18.83 -5.78 22.77
N ILE A 25 -18.28 -4.62 22.43
CA ILE A 25 -16.97 -4.48 21.81
C ILE A 25 -16.01 -3.88 22.84
N VAL A 26 -14.83 -4.48 23.00
CA VAL A 26 -13.77 -4.03 23.92
C VAL A 26 -12.44 -4.69 23.56
N HIS A 27 -11.32 -3.98 23.79
CA HIS A 27 -10.00 -4.60 23.71
C HIS A 27 -9.74 -5.44 24.98
N GLY A 28 -9.81 -6.77 24.83
CA GLY A 28 -9.83 -7.71 25.94
C GLY A 28 -8.65 -7.60 26.91
N TYR A 29 -8.91 -7.87 28.19
CA TYR A 29 -7.92 -7.82 29.29
C TYR A 29 -7.25 -6.45 29.52
N THR A 30 -7.82 -5.35 29.00
CA THR A 30 -7.35 -3.98 29.24
C THR A 30 -8.37 -3.15 30.03
N PHE A 31 -8.00 -1.91 30.37
CA PHE A 31 -8.87 -0.93 31.04
C PHE A 31 -9.74 -0.11 30.06
N VAL A 32 -9.77 -0.46 28.76
CA VAL A 32 -10.65 0.17 27.76
C VAL A 32 -12.11 -0.17 28.09
N PRO A 33 -13.05 0.80 28.04
CA PRO A 33 -14.45 0.56 28.36
C PRO A 33 -15.15 -0.32 27.32
N GLU A 34 -16.12 -1.11 27.78
CA GLU A 34 -17.03 -1.88 26.94
C GLU A 34 -18.06 -0.95 26.26
N ILE A 35 -18.22 -1.07 24.94
CA ILE A 35 -19.24 -0.33 24.16
C ILE A 35 -20.27 -1.29 23.55
N SER A 36 -21.49 -0.80 23.33
CA SER A 36 -22.61 -1.57 22.79
C SER A 36 -22.32 -2.05 21.37
N ALA A 37 -22.24 -3.37 21.18
CA ALA A 37 -22.02 -3.93 19.85
C ALA A 37 -23.16 -3.61 18.88
N LYS A 38 -24.38 -3.41 19.38
CA LYS A 38 -25.54 -3.00 18.58
C LYS A 38 -25.36 -1.59 18.02
N GLU A 39 -25.00 -0.62 18.85
CA GLU A 39 -24.80 0.78 18.44
C GLU A 39 -23.66 0.92 17.43
N VAL A 40 -22.57 0.15 17.59
CA VAL A 40 -21.45 0.15 16.62
C VAL A 40 -21.91 -0.42 15.27
N LEU A 41 -22.71 -1.50 15.25
CA LEU A 41 -23.27 -2.04 14.00
C LEU A 41 -24.25 -1.04 13.34
N GLU A 42 -25.04 -0.31 14.12
CA GLU A 42 -25.94 0.76 13.63
C GLU A 42 -25.15 1.94 13.04
N ALA A 43 -24.09 2.40 13.72
CA ALA A 43 -23.19 3.44 13.21
C ALA A 43 -22.45 3.02 11.93
N ILE A 44 -22.06 1.75 11.81
CA ILE A 44 -21.49 1.18 10.58
C ILE A 44 -22.53 1.19 9.45
N ALA A 45 -23.78 0.77 9.72
CA ALA A 45 -24.84 0.75 8.72
C ALA A 45 -25.15 2.15 8.17
N GLU A 46 -25.14 3.17 9.03
CA GLU A 46 -25.35 4.56 8.62
C GLU A 46 -24.16 5.13 7.81
N SER A 47 -22.93 4.67 8.05
CA SER A 47 -21.70 5.31 7.53
C SER A 47 -21.03 4.58 6.36
N ALA A 48 -21.16 3.25 6.26
CA ALA A 48 -20.39 2.36 5.38
C ALA A 48 -20.26 2.80 3.91
N PHE A 49 -21.28 3.48 3.39
CA PHE A 49 -21.38 3.89 1.98
C PHE A 49 -21.51 5.41 1.77
N LYS A 50 -21.41 6.24 2.82
CA LYS A 50 -21.50 7.71 2.70
C LYS A 50 -20.41 8.33 1.80
N THR A 51 -19.21 7.73 1.78
CA THR A 51 -18.04 8.23 1.03
C THR A 51 -17.72 7.42 -0.23
N SER A 52 -18.24 6.19 -0.35
CA SER A 52 -17.89 5.26 -1.42
C SER A 52 -18.83 4.06 -1.43
N ASP A 53 -19.41 3.75 -2.59
CA ASP A 53 -20.30 2.61 -2.80
C ASP A 53 -19.62 1.24 -2.68
N TYR A 54 -18.29 1.19 -2.69
CA TYR A 54 -17.53 -0.07 -2.73
C TYR A 54 -17.67 -0.89 -1.43
N PRO A 55 -17.56 -2.23 -1.50
CA PRO A 55 -17.84 -3.12 -0.37
C PRO A 55 -17.03 -2.82 0.90
N VAL A 56 -17.63 -3.12 2.05
CA VAL A 56 -16.97 -3.05 3.37
C VAL A 56 -16.76 -4.46 3.90
N ILE A 57 -15.56 -4.76 4.40
CA ILE A 57 -15.25 -5.99 5.12
C ILE A 57 -15.26 -5.70 6.63
N LEU A 58 -16.01 -6.50 7.39
CA LEU A 58 -15.94 -6.47 8.86
C LEU A 58 -15.13 -7.67 9.35
N SER A 59 -13.98 -7.37 9.94
CA SER A 59 -13.08 -8.32 10.60
C SER A 59 -13.58 -8.54 12.02
N PHE A 60 -14.32 -9.62 12.24
CA PHE A 60 -14.71 -10.00 13.58
C PHE A 60 -13.54 -10.75 14.23
N GLU A 61 -13.19 -10.36 15.46
CA GLU A 61 -12.50 -11.23 16.43
C GLU A 61 -13.56 -11.61 17.49
N ASN A 62 -13.69 -12.90 17.82
CA ASN A 62 -14.93 -13.39 18.46
C ASN A 62 -14.68 -14.21 19.74
N HIS A 63 -14.92 -13.57 20.88
CA HIS A 63 -14.81 -14.15 22.22
C HIS A 63 -16.17 -14.42 22.87
N CYS A 64 -17.28 -14.21 22.14
CA CYS A 64 -18.63 -14.42 22.64
C CYS A 64 -19.01 -15.90 22.78
N ASN A 65 -19.86 -16.21 23.76
CA ASN A 65 -20.50 -17.50 23.90
C ASN A 65 -21.56 -17.71 22.78
N PRO A 66 -22.00 -18.95 22.49
CA PRO A 66 -22.92 -19.23 21.37
C PRO A 66 -24.24 -18.46 21.38
N ARG A 67 -24.80 -18.12 22.56
CA ARG A 67 -26.04 -17.34 22.69
C ARG A 67 -25.83 -15.90 22.20
N GLN A 68 -24.71 -15.28 22.60
CA GLN A 68 -24.38 -13.93 22.16
C GLN A 68 -23.86 -13.91 20.71
N GLN A 69 -23.18 -14.96 20.23
CA GLN A 69 -22.85 -15.09 18.80
C GLN A 69 -24.10 -15.17 17.90
N ALA A 70 -25.14 -15.91 18.30
CA ALA A 70 -26.42 -15.93 17.59
C ALA A 70 -27.09 -14.55 17.58
N LYS A 71 -26.97 -13.79 18.69
CA LYS A 71 -27.47 -12.41 18.79
C LYS A 71 -26.72 -11.44 17.88
N ILE A 72 -25.39 -11.50 17.81
CA ILE A 72 -24.57 -10.75 16.83
C ILE A 72 -25.02 -11.07 15.40
N ALA A 73 -25.24 -12.36 15.09
CA ALA A 73 -25.70 -12.77 13.75
C ALA A 73 -27.10 -12.24 13.40
N ASN A 74 -28.00 -12.09 14.38
CA ASN A 74 -29.30 -11.48 14.18
C ASN A 74 -29.19 -9.96 14.00
N TYR A 75 -28.41 -9.27 14.83
CA TYR A 75 -28.11 -7.84 14.64
C TYR A 75 -27.51 -7.56 13.26
N CYS A 76 -26.60 -8.40 12.75
CA CYS A 76 -26.10 -8.25 11.38
C CYS A 76 -27.22 -8.32 10.32
N ARG A 77 -28.22 -9.21 10.49
CA ARG A 77 -29.35 -9.34 9.55
C ARG A 77 -30.35 -8.20 9.68
N GLU A 78 -30.68 -7.81 10.90
CA GLU A 78 -31.67 -6.78 11.23
C GLU A 78 -31.18 -5.37 10.86
N ILE A 79 -29.92 -5.06 11.17
CA ILE A 79 -29.34 -3.72 11.01
C ILE A 79 -28.83 -3.49 9.58
N PHE A 80 -28.13 -4.46 8.99
CA PHE A 80 -27.60 -4.29 7.63
C PHE A 80 -28.60 -4.66 6.54
N GLY A 81 -29.58 -5.53 6.80
CA GLY A 81 -30.61 -5.92 5.84
C GLY A 81 -30.04 -6.34 4.48
N GLU A 82 -30.49 -5.68 3.42
CA GLU A 82 -30.00 -5.92 2.04
C GLU A 82 -28.52 -5.57 1.83
N MET A 83 -27.88 -4.80 2.71
CA MET A 83 -26.44 -4.54 2.63
C MET A 83 -25.62 -5.77 3.04
N LEU A 84 -26.17 -6.68 3.85
CA LEU A 84 -25.45 -7.89 4.23
C LEU A 84 -25.27 -8.82 3.02
N LEU A 85 -24.05 -9.30 2.81
CA LEU A 85 -23.76 -10.40 1.90
C LEU A 85 -23.74 -11.70 2.70
N ASP A 86 -24.91 -12.30 2.94
CA ASP A 86 -25.01 -13.59 3.65
C ASP A 86 -24.64 -14.77 2.74
N LYS A 87 -25.00 -14.71 1.46
CA LYS A 87 -24.81 -15.76 0.45
C LYS A 87 -23.79 -15.40 -0.64
N PRO A 88 -23.13 -16.38 -1.27
CA PRO A 88 -22.41 -16.18 -2.52
C PRO A 88 -23.33 -15.68 -3.64
N LEU A 89 -22.74 -14.96 -4.60
CA LEU A 89 -23.37 -14.63 -5.88
C LEU A 89 -23.43 -15.87 -6.77
N ASP A 90 -24.52 -16.05 -7.51
CA ASP A 90 -24.69 -17.19 -8.44
C ASP A 90 -23.59 -17.31 -9.49
N SER A 91 -22.99 -16.17 -9.88
CA SER A 91 -21.89 -16.08 -10.84
C SER A 91 -20.51 -16.42 -10.26
N HIS A 92 -20.36 -16.49 -8.94
CA HIS A 92 -19.09 -16.67 -8.23
C HIS A 92 -19.27 -17.62 -7.04
N GLN A 93 -19.67 -18.87 -7.30
CA GLN A 93 -19.82 -19.88 -6.24
C GLN A 93 -18.47 -20.24 -5.58
N LEU A 94 -18.53 -20.74 -4.33
CA LEU A 94 -17.34 -20.97 -3.49
C LEU A 94 -16.60 -22.30 -3.82
N GLU A 95 -16.22 -22.45 -5.08
CA GLU A 95 -15.53 -23.64 -5.60
C GLU A 95 -14.01 -23.45 -5.73
N PRO A 96 -13.19 -24.51 -5.63
CA PRO A 96 -11.76 -24.44 -5.91
C PRO A 96 -11.47 -23.96 -7.34
N GLY A 97 -10.61 -22.94 -7.47
CA GLY A 97 -10.27 -22.27 -8.72
C GLY A 97 -11.23 -21.14 -9.12
N GLY A 98 -12.36 -20.96 -8.42
CA GLY A 98 -13.28 -19.85 -8.63
C GLY A 98 -12.66 -18.51 -8.23
N GLU A 99 -12.70 -17.51 -9.11
CA GLU A 99 -12.17 -16.18 -8.82
C GLU A 99 -13.05 -15.39 -7.85
N LEU A 100 -12.44 -14.53 -7.03
CA LEU A 100 -13.17 -13.63 -6.16
C LEU A 100 -13.95 -12.60 -7.00
N PRO A 101 -15.22 -12.31 -6.66
CA PRO A 101 -16.00 -11.30 -7.38
C PRO A 101 -15.32 -9.93 -7.32
N PRO A 102 -15.22 -9.20 -8.44
CA PRO A 102 -14.62 -7.87 -8.46
C PRO A 102 -15.44 -6.89 -7.59
N PRO A 103 -14.80 -5.90 -6.92
CA PRO A 103 -15.49 -4.96 -6.03
C PRO A 103 -16.65 -4.18 -6.67
N SER A 104 -16.71 -4.10 -8.01
CA SER A 104 -17.84 -3.52 -8.76
C SER A 104 -19.14 -4.32 -8.66
N LEU A 105 -19.08 -5.65 -8.50
CA LEU A 105 -20.26 -6.52 -8.29
C LEU A 105 -20.70 -6.61 -6.83
N LEU A 106 -19.93 -6.02 -5.92
CA LEU A 106 -20.15 -6.03 -4.47
C LEU A 106 -20.46 -4.63 -3.91
N ARG A 107 -20.93 -3.72 -4.76
CA ARG A 107 -21.34 -2.37 -4.33
C ARG A 107 -22.49 -2.44 -3.32
N HIS A 108 -22.43 -1.57 -2.32
CA HIS A 108 -23.32 -1.54 -1.16
C HIS A 108 -23.39 -2.86 -0.36
N LYS A 109 -22.35 -3.71 -0.42
CA LYS A 109 -22.28 -4.95 0.36
C LYS A 109 -21.30 -4.91 1.53
N ILE A 110 -21.76 -5.44 2.65
CA ILE A 110 -21.02 -5.67 3.90
C ILE A 110 -20.72 -7.16 3.99
N ILE A 111 -19.44 -7.51 4.13
CA ILE A 111 -18.92 -8.88 4.07
C ILE A 111 -18.30 -9.25 5.41
N ILE A 112 -18.75 -10.35 6.02
CA ILE A 112 -18.29 -10.77 7.35
C ILE A 112 -17.09 -11.72 7.24
N LYS A 113 -15.93 -11.29 7.76
CA LYS A 113 -14.80 -12.18 8.10
C LYS A 113 -14.99 -12.68 9.52
N ASN A 114 -15.38 -13.94 9.67
CA ASN A 114 -15.40 -14.67 10.94
C ASN A 114 -15.07 -16.16 10.70
N LYS A 115 -14.68 -16.90 11.74
CA LYS A 115 -14.51 -18.36 11.68
C LYS A 115 -15.76 -19.07 11.12
N LYS A 116 -15.52 -20.09 10.30
CA LYS A 116 -16.57 -20.90 9.65
C LYS A 116 -16.46 -22.37 10.05
N LYS A 117 -17.58 -23.00 10.40
CA LYS A 117 -17.69 -24.44 10.64
C LYS A 117 -17.62 -25.21 9.31
N HIS A 118 -16.71 -26.17 9.21
CA HIS A 118 -16.68 -27.14 8.11
C HIS A 118 -17.52 -28.37 8.47
N HIS A 119 -18.64 -28.57 7.78
CA HIS A 119 -19.34 -29.85 7.80
C HIS A 119 -18.62 -30.85 6.89
N HIS A 120 -17.93 -31.83 7.47
CA HIS A 120 -17.42 -32.98 6.72
C HIS A 120 -18.58 -33.90 6.33
N HIS A 121 -18.95 -33.91 5.04
CA HIS A 121 -19.86 -34.92 4.48
C HIS A 121 -19.18 -36.29 4.44
N HIS A 122 -19.26 -37.03 5.55
CA HIS A 122 -19.11 -38.47 5.50
C HIS A 122 -20.32 -39.07 4.79
N LYS A 123 -20.19 -39.34 3.48
CA LYS A 123 -21.00 -40.37 2.83
C LYS A 123 -20.72 -41.69 3.54
N LYS A 124 -21.68 -42.17 4.31
CA LYS A 124 -21.69 -43.52 4.86
C LYS A 124 -22.41 -44.40 3.84
N GLU A 125 -21.65 -45.11 3.02
CA GLU A 125 -22.23 -46.08 2.08
C GLU A 125 -22.69 -47.31 2.88
N GLU A 126 -23.96 -47.70 2.70
CA GLU A 126 -24.56 -48.82 3.42
C GLU A 126 -24.29 -50.12 2.65
N SER A 127 -23.48 -51.00 3.23
CA SER A 127 -23.22 -52.34 2.70
C SER A 127 -24.36 -53.30 3.04
N ILE A 128 -25.02 -53.84 2.02
CA ILE A 128 -26.14 -54.80 2.12
C ILE A 128 -25.62 -56.19 2.56
N ALA A 129 -26.44 -56.98 3.27
CA ALA A 129 -26.08 -58.28 3.83
C ALA A 129 -26.98 -59.45 3.35
N SER A 130 -26.38 -60.63 3.26
CA SER A 130 -26.95 -62.00 3.04
C SER A 130 -25.79 -63.02 3.25
N GLU A 131 -25.81 -64.03 4.15
CA GLU A 131 -26.52 -65.35 4.10
C GLU A 131 -25.93 -66.29 3.02
N GLU A 132 -25.64 -67.61 3.18
CA GLU A 132 -25.68 -68.64 4.27
C GLU A 132 -24.85 -69.89 3.79
N SER A 133 -24.53 -71.01 4.48
CA SER A 133 -24.46 -71.46 5.91
C SER A 133 -23.77 -72.87 6.04
N GLU A 134 -23.38 -73.29 7.27
CA GLU A 134 -23.17 -74.69 7.74
C GLU A 134 -22.04 -75.59 7.07
N PRO A 135 -21.70 -76.83 7.54
CA PRO A 135 -20.99 -77.09 8.82
C PRO A 135 -19.81 -78.14 8.79
N ARG A 136 -19.03 -78.16 9.90
CA ARG A 136 -18.16 -79.21 10.58
C ARG A 136 -17.77 -80.55 9.90
N PRO A 137 -16.58 -81.17 10.21
CA PRO A 137 -16.24 -81.61 11.59
C PRO A 137 -14.75 -81.74 12.08
N GLU A 138 -14.60 -81.61 13.41
CA GLU A 138 -13.73 -82.32 14.39
C GLU A 138 -12.16 -82.33 14.33
N GLN A 139 -11.56 -82.68 15.49
CA GLN A 139 -10.13 -82.55 15.85
C GLN A 139 -9.48 -83.93 16.14
N PRO A 140 -8.14 -84.01 16.34
CA PRO A 140 -7.58 -83.86 17.70
C PRO A 140 -6.33 -82.94 17.76
N ALA A 141 -5.83 -82.67 18.97
CA ALA A 141 -4.81 -81.65 19.26
C ALA A 141 -3.46 -82.23 19.73
N ILE A 142 -2.39 -81.40 19.78
CA ILE A 142 -1.59 -81.11 20.99
C ILE A 142 -0.42 -80.10 20.75
N GLN A 143 -0.27 -79.17 21.70
CA GLN A 143 0.89 -78.35 22.10
C GLN A 143 1.70 -77.51 21.08
N GLY A 144 1.63 -76.19 21.29
CA GLY A 144 2.67 -75.19 20.99
C GLY A 144 2.35 -73.90 21.74
N ASN A 145 3.16 -73.53 22.75
CA ASN A 145 2.86 -72.37 23.61
C ASN A 145 3.15 -71.03 22.89
N GLY A 146 2.44 -69.96 23.28
CA GLY A 146 2.71 -68.59 22.84
C GLY A 146 2.45 -67.55 23.93
N GLU A 147 2.83 -66.29 23.64
CA GLU A 147 2.46 -65.05 24.36
C GLU A 147 2.93 -64.96 25.84
N ILE A 148 3.06 -63.83 26.55
CA ILE A 148 2.74 -62.39 26.39
C ILE A 148 4.00 -61.59 26.91
N THR A 149 4.22 -60.27 26.80
CA THR A 149 3.60 -59.16 27.58
C THR A 149 4.07 -57.77 27.08
N HIS A 150 3.25 -56.73 27.30
CA HIS A 150 3.67 -55.31 27.30
C HIS A 150 4.37 -54.91 28.63
N SER A 151 5.03 -53.74 28.67
CA SER A 151 4.81 -52.64 29.67
C SER A 151 6.09 -51.92 30.22
N THR A 152 6.26 -50.65 29.82
CA THR A 152 6.39 -49.46 30.71
C THR A 152 7.65 -49.19 31.59
N LEU A 153 8.27 -48.00 31.34
CA LEU A 153 9.10 -47.12 32.21
C LEU A 153 10.42 -47.61 32.87
N VAL A 154 11.40 -46.69 32.96
CA VAL A 154 12.20 -46.32 34.16
C VAL A 154 12.83 -44.92 33.94
N ARG A 155 13.20 -44.19 35.01
CA ARG A 155 13.71 -42.80 35.01
C ARG A 155 14.78 -42.59 36.10
N GLN A 156 16.03 -42.23 35.74
CA GLN A 156 17.13 -41.68 36.57
C GLN A 156 18.40 -41.53 35.68
N GLY A 157 19.42 -40.68 35.95
CA GLY A 157 19.61 -39.63 36.95
C GLY A 157 21.08 -39.17 37.09
N SER A 158 21.32 -37.95 37.60
CA SER A 158 22.59 -37.41 38.17
C SER A 158 23.72 -36.81 37.29
N LYS A 159 23.81 -35.46 37.35
CA LYS A 159 24.94 -34.61 37.84
C LYS A 159 26.32 -34.43 37.14
N ASP A 160 26.65 -33.13 37.01
CA ASP A 160 27.92 -32.42 37.29
C ASP A 160 29.14 -32.41 36.33
N SER A 161 29.17 -31.35 35.49
CA SER A 161 30.08 -30.17 35.53
C SER A 161 31.63 -30.31 35.57
N THR A 162 32.33 -29.52 34.73
CA THR A 162 33.72 -29.04 34.93
C THR A 162 34.11 -27.89 33.98
N SER A 163 34.87 -26.88 34.47
CA SER A 163 35.67 -25.83 33.75
C SER A 163 35.06 -25.11 32.52
N SER A 164 34.66 -23.82 32.57
CA SER A 164 35.49 -22.57 32.61
C SER A 164 36.04 -22.17 31.22
N ASP A 165 36.30 -20.92 30.80
CA ASP A 165 36.48 -19.56 31.39
C ASP A 165 36.10 -18.49 30.30
N SER A 166 35.96 -17.17 30.48
CA SER A 166 35.74 -16.24 31.62
C SER A 166 35.56 -14.79 31.09
N GLU A 167 34.84 -13.91 31.83
CA GLU A 167 35.07 -12.43 31.98
C GLU A 167 35.14 -11.46 30.75
N SER A 168 34.85 -10.13 30.81
CA SER A 168 34.38 -9.22 31.88
C SER A 168 33.76 -7.91 31.34
N SER A 169 32.88 -7.28 32.14
CA SER A 169 32.76 -5.82 32.49
C SER A 169 32.73 -4.70 31.42
N SER A 170 32.24 -3.46 31.68
CA SER A 170 31.69 -2.77 32.87
C SER A 170 30.43 -1.95 32.49
N GLY A 171 29.49 -1.59 33.37
CA GLY A 171 29.55 -0.60 34.48
C GLY A 171 28.61 0.58 34.13
N GLU A 172 27.91 1.32 35.00
CA GLU A 172 27.86 1.48 36.47
C GLU A 172 26.36 1.64 36.87
N GLU A 173 25.86 1.08 37.99
CA GLU A 173 25.56 1.74 39.30
C GLU A 173 24.64 3.00 39.24
N GLU A 174 23.60 3.14 40.08
CA GLU A 174 23.67 3.42 41.53
C GLU A 174 22.51 2.80 42.36
N ALA A 175 22.58 2.89 43.70
CA ALA A 175 21.90 1.98 44.63
C ALA A 175 21.01 2.65 45.73
N GLY A 176 20.28 1.79 46.46
CA GLY A 176 19.57 2.09 47.72
C GLY A 176 18.23 1.33 47.85
N GLY A 177 17.90 0.64 48.95
CA GLY A 177 18.65 0.34 50.17
C GLY A 177 17.73 0.30 51.41
N GLY A 178 17.70 -0.80 52.16
CA GLY A 178 16.95 -0.92 53.42
C GLY A 178 16.52 -2.35 53.81
N ASP A 179 17.06 -2.86 54.92
CA ASP A 179 16.85 -4.22 55.44
C ASP A 179 15.46 -4.45 56.10
N GLY A 180 15.06 -5.72 56.33
CA GLY A 180 13.70 -6.05 56.78
C GLY A 180 13.41 -7.29 57.67
N ALA A 181 14.41 -8.12 58.03
CA ALA A 181 14.27 -9.28 58.96
C ALA A 181 13.31 -10.43 58.54
N ALA A 182 13.23 -11.48 59.38
CA ALA A 182 12.62 -12.78 59.06
C ALA A 182 11.67 -13.29 60.17
N GLY A 183 10.88 -14.33 59.88
CA GLY A 183 10.07 -15.05 60.88
C GLY A 183 9.42 -16.32 60.34
N ASP A 184 9.80 -17.48 60.89
CA ASP A 184 9.20 -18.79 60.59
C ASP A 184 7.85 -19.00 61.30
N GLY A 185 6.99 -19.86 60.76
CA GLY A 185 5.75 -20.28 61.42
C GLY A 185 4.96 -21.34 60.65
N GLU A 186 5.05 -22.60 61.07
CA GLU A 186 4.20 -23.69 60.57
C GLU A 186 2.77 -23.59 61.15
N GLY A 187 1.75 -23.91 60.33
CA GLY A 187 0.36 -23.99 60.79
C GLY A 187 -0.61 -24.37 59.67
N GLY A 188 -0.95 -25.66 59.56
CA GLY A 188 -1.76 -26.19 58.46
C GLY A 188 -3.27 -26.00 58.60
N GLY A 189 -3.95 -25.75 57.48
CA GLY A 189 -5.41 -25.75 57.36
C GLY A 189 -5.82 -25.83 55.89
N GLY A 190 -6.47 -26.92 55.48
CA GLY A 190 -6.74 -27.21 54.06
C GLY A 190 -7.97 -26.48 53.51
N GLY A 191 -7.83 -25.89 52.31
CA GLY A 191 -8.93 -25.37 51.50
C GLY A 191 -8.64 -25.61 50.01
N ALA A 192 -9.55 -26.28 49.30
CA ALA A 192 -9.34 -26.66 47.91
C ALA A 192 -9.60 -25.49 46.96
N GLY A 193 -8.53 -24.89 46.41
CA GLY A 193 -8.58 -23.94 45.31
C GLY A 193 -7.76 -24.47 44.13
N GLY A 194 -8.43 -24.96 43.09
CA GLY A 194 -7.75 -25.41 41.87
C GLY A 194 -7.15 -24.23 41.13
N ALA A 195 -5.83 -24.18 40.99
CA ALA A 195 -5.14 -23.15 40.23
C ALA A 195 -5.47 -23.27 38.73
N GLY A 196 -6.41 -22.46 38.26
CA GLY A 196 -6.64 -22.28 36.82
C GLY A 196 -5.43 -21.55 36.22
N GLY A 197 -4.62 -22.28 35.46
CA GLY A 197 -3.61 -21.65 34.60
C GLY A 197 -4.28 -20.74 33.57
N GLY A 198 -3.59 -19.68 33.14
CA GLY A 198 -4.11 -18.78 32.12
C GLY A 198 -4.39 -19.53 30.81
N ASP A 199 -5.63 -19.45 30.33
CA ASP A 199 -5.96 -19.85 28.96
C ASP A 199 -5.64 -18.66 28.04
N ASP A 200 -4.77 -18.88 27.06
CA ASP A 200 -4.38 -17.84 26.10
C ASP A 200 -5.61 -17.28 25.36
N ALA A 201 -5.52 -16.03 24.89
CA ALA A 201 -6.59 -15.35 24.15
C ALA A 201 -6.98 -16.07 22.85
N ARG A 202 -7.87 -17.07 22.97
CA ARG A 202 -8.31 -17.95 21.88
C ARG A 202 -9.75 -17.62 21.51
N GLU A 203 -9.90 -16.85 20.42
CA GLU A 203 -11.15 -16.71 19.66
C GLU A 203 -11.98 -18.01 19.68
N THR A 204 -13.21 -17.91 20.18
CA THR A 204 -14.12 -19.04 20.39
C THR A 204 -14.51 -19.78 19.11
N HIS A 205 -15.03 -21.00 19.25
CA HIS A 205 -15.52 -21.77 18.12
C HIS A 205 -16.86 -21.22 17.62
N ALA A 206 -16.96 -20.96 16.31
CA ALA A 206 -18.09 -20.25 15.71
C ALA A 206 -19.44 -20.97 15.89
N ALA A 207 -20.47 -20.23 16.29
CA ALA A 207 -21.87 -20.64 16.25
C ALA A 207 -22.34 -20.86 14.80
N ALA A 208 -23.41 -21.64 14.59
CA ALA A 208 -23.86 -21.96 13.23
C ALA A 208 -24.44 -20.71 12.53
N GLU A 209 -25.13 -19.90 13.31
CA GLU A 209 -25.85 -18.68 12.96
C GLU A 209 -24.93 -17.61 12.40
N ILE A 210 -23.72 -17.48 12.96
CA ILE A 210 -22.70 -16.51 12.53
C ILE A 210 -21.77 -17.10 11.46
N SER A 211 -21.48 -18.41 11.53
CA SER A 211 -20.78 -19.15 10.48
C SER A 211 -21.54 -19.17 9.15
N ALA A 212 -22.87 -18.99 9.17
CA ALA A 212 -23.71 -18.88 7.99
C ALA A 212 -23.56 -17.55 7.23
N LEU A 213 -22.96 -16.52 7.83
CA LEU A 213 -22.74 -15.21 7.21
C LEU A 213 -21.40 -15.10 6.45
N VAL A 214 -20.58 -16.15 6.46
CA VAL A 214 -19.19 -16.11 5.97
C VAL A 214 -19.09 -16.78 4.60
N ASN A 215 -18.74 -15.99 3.57
CA ASN A 215 -18.58 -16.47 2.19
C ASN A 215 -17.17 -16.19 1.62
N TYR A 216 -16.94 -15.04 0.98
CA TYR A 216 -15.73 -14.75 0.20
C TYR A 216 -14.47 -14.41 1.00
N VAL A 217 -14.62 -14.15 2.30
CA VAL A 217 -13.52 -13.74 3.20
C VAL A 217 -13.49 -14.71 4.38
N GLN A 218 -13.25 -15.99 4.10
CA GLN A 218 -13.20 -17.04 5.13
C GLN A 218 -11.80 -17.10 5.76
N PRO A 219 -11.60 -16.66 7.01
CA PRO A 219 -10.32 -16.77 7.68
C PRO A 219 -9.97 -18.24 7.96
N VAL A 220 -8.75 -18.63 7.59
CA VAL A 220 -8.15 -19.94 7.88
C VAL A 220 -6.74 -19.75 8.43
N HIS A 221 -6.31 -20.68 9.29
CA HIS A 221 -4.94 -20.73 9.77
C HIS A 221 -3.97 -21.00 8.60
N PHE A 222 -2.99 -20.12 8.41
CA PHE A 222 -1.96 -20.28 7.39
C PHE A 222 -1.04 -21.45 7.74
N SER A 223 -0.58 -22.19 6.74
CA SER A 223 0.32 -23.35 6.92
C SER A 223 1.55 -23.26 6.02
N SER A 224 1.36 -23.18 4.71
CA SER A 224 2.40 -22.75 3.77
C SER A 224 1.77 -22.22 2.48
N PHE A 225 2.57 -21.57 1.64
CA PHE A 225 2.11 -21.11 0.33
C PHE A 225 1.74 -22.29 -0.59
N GLU A 226 2.47 -23.41 -0.56
CA GLU A 226 2.13 -24.64 -1.30
C GLU A 226 0.82 -25.26 -0.81
N SER A 227 0.56 -25.23 0.50
CA SER A 227 -0.68 -25.72 1.09
C SER A 227 -1.88 -24.92 0.59
N ALA A 228 -1.74 -23.59 0.52
CA ALA A 228 -2.77 -22.69 -0.01
C ALA A 228 -2.97 -22.87 -1.54
N GLU A 229 -1.87 -22.89 -2.32
CA GLU A 229 -1.89 -23.11 -3.77
C GLU A 229 -2.51 -24.46 -4.14
N LYS A 230 -2.13 -25.54 -3.43
CA LYS A 230 -2.68 -26.90 -3.65
C LYS A 230 -4.16 -27.02 -3.28
N LYS A 231 -4.65 -26.26 -2.29
CA LYS A 231 -6.09 -26.15 -2.00
C LYS A 231 -6.84 -25.41 -3.11
N ASN A 232 -6.19 -24.41 -3.73
CA ASN A 232 -6.74 -23.59 -4.81
C ASN A 232 -8.07 -22.89 -4.44
N ARG A 233 -8.25 -22.44 -3.19
CA ARG A 233 -9.50 -21.84 -2.69
C ARG A 233 -9.34 -20.34 -2.46
N PHE A 234 -9.79 -19.52 -3.41
CA PHE A 234 -9.52 -18.09 -3.38
C PHE A 234 -10.36 -17.32 -2.34
N TYR A 235 -11.44 -17.94 -1.84
CA TYR A 235 -12.24 -17.45 -0.72
C TYR A 235 -11.67 -17.80 0.67
N GLU A 236 -10.68 -18.70 0.76
CA GLU A 236 -9.89 -18.88 2.00
C GLU A 236 -8.86 -17.75 2.08
N MET A 237 -8.77 -17.08 3.22
CA MET A 237 -7.83 -15.98 3.48
C MET A 237 -7.14 -16.16 4.83
N SER A 238 -6.03 -15.46 5.06
CA SER A 238 -5.31 -15.52 6.34
C SER A 238 -4.98 -14.12 6.86
N SER A 239 -5.04 -13.99 8.19
CA SER A 239 -4.51 -12.84 8.92
C SER A 239 -3.11 -13.18 9.47
N PHE A 240 -2.23 -12.19 9.50
CA PHE A 240 -0.86 -12.29 9.99
C PHE A 240 -0.54 -11.07 10.85
N ASP A 241 0.13 -11.24 11.99
CA ASP A 241 0.73 -10.11 12.68
C ASP A 241 1.94 -9.57 11.89
N GLU A 242 2.37 -8.32 12.16
CA GLU A 242 3.45 -7.68 11.42
C GLU A 242 4.77 -8.47 11.45
N LYS A 243 5.05 -9.24 12.51
CA LYS A 243 6.29 -10.01 12.68
C LYS A 243 6.21 -11.28 11.84
N GLN A 244 5.10 -12.02 11.91
CA GLN A 244 4.85 -13.19 11.06
C GLN A 244 4.86 -12.82 9.58
N ALA A 245 4.18 -11.73 9.20
CA ALA A 245 4.19 -11.22 7.82
C ALA A 245 5.59 -10.77 7.37
N THR A 246 6.38 -10.17 8.26
CA THR A 246 7.77 -9.78 7.98
C THR A 246 8.67 -11.00 7.76
N THR A 247 8.51 -12.07 8.53
CA THR A 247 9.26 -13.32 8.35
C THR A 247 8.92 -13.97 7.01
N LEU A 248 7.63 -14.13 6.69
CA LEU A 248 7.18 -14.68 5.39
C LEU A 248 7.70 -13.85 4.20
N LEU A 249 7.72 -12.52 4.32
CA LEU A 249 8.26 -11.63 3.29
C LEU A 249 9.79 -11.73 3.15
N LYS A 250 10.54 -11.93 4.24
CA LYS A 250 11.99 -12.11 4.19
C LYS A 250 12.40 -13.47 3.59
N GLU A 251 11.69 -14.53 3.99
CA GLU A 251 12.06 -15.89 3.61
C GLU A 251 11.54 -16.27 2.22
N ARG A 252 10.31 -15.88 1.87
CA ARG A 252 9.60 -16.34 0.66
C ARG A 252 8.82 -15.22 -0.05
N PRO A 253 9.52 -14.14 -0.45
CA PRO A 253 8.89 -12.92 -0.98
C PRO A 253 8.07 -13.15 -2.27
N ILE A 254 8.59 -13.95 -3.19
CA ILE A 254 7.96 -14.18 -4.51
C ILE A 254 6.67 -15.00 -4.35
N GLU A 255 6.68 -15.99 -3.45
CA GLU A 255 5.52 -16.80 -3.11
C GLU A 255 4.44 -16.00 -2.41
N PHE A 256 4.80 -15.07 -1.52
CA PHE A 256 3.83 -14.17 -0.89
C PHE A 256 3.15 -13.26 -1.93
N VAL A 257 3.92 -12.70 -2.88
CA VAL A 257 3.35 -11.94 -4.01
C VAL A 257 2.44 -12.81 -4.89
N ASN A 258 2.78 -14.08 -5.12
CA ASN A 258 1.95 -15.01 -5.90
C ASN A 258 0.65 -15.37 -5.17
N TYR A 259 0.70 -15.71 -3.88
CA TYR A 259 -0.48 -15.96 -3.03
C TYR A 259 -1.46 -14.78 -3.09
N ASN A 260 -0.95 -13.55 -2.95
CA ASN A 260 -1.75 -12.33 -2.97
C ASN A 260 -2.35 -11.97 -4.36
N LYS A 261 -2.07 -12.72 -5.43
CA LYS A 261 -2.82 -12.58 -6.71
C LYS A 261 -4.20 -13.22 -6.65
N HIS A 262 -4.37 -14.20 -5.77
CA HIS A 262 -5.50 -15.12 -5.74
C HIS A 262 -6.30 -15.01 -4.44
N GLN A 263 -5.59 -15.03 -3.31
CA GLN A 263 -6.18 -14.98 -1.98
C GLN A 263 -5.94 -13.62 -1.32
N LEU A 264 -6.76 -13.33 -0.30
CA LEU A 264 -6.56 -12.14 0.54
C LEU A 264 -5.57 -12.46 1.68
N SER A 265 -4.74 -11.47 2.01
CA SER A 265 -4.01 -11.41 3.28
C SER A 265 -4.43 -10.17 4.06
N ARG A 266 -4.62 -10.37 5.36
CA ARG A 266 -4.68 -9.27 6.35
C ARG A 266 -3.36 -9.19 7.09
N VAL A 267 -2.80 -8.00 7.25
CA VAL A 267 -1.65 -7.75 8.12
C VAL A 267 -2.06 -6.72 9.17
N TYR A 268 -1.76 -6.96 10.44
CA TYR A 268 -2.14 -6.09 11.56
C TYR A 268 -0.97 -5.84 12.53
N PRO A 269 -1.00 -4.76 13.34
CA PRO A 269 0.09 -4.42 14.25
C PRO A 269 0.26 -5.48 15.34
N ALA A 270 1.49 -5.77 15.76
CA ALA A 270 1.70 -6.69 16.87
C ALA A 270 1.37 -6.02 18.21
N GLY A 271 0.70 -6.75 19.12
CA GLY A 271 0.28 -6.26 20.45
C GLY A 271 1.40 -5.76 21.38
N THR A 272 2.66 -5.84 20.98
CA THR A 272 3.78 -5.11 21.61
C THR A 272 3.71 -3.58 21.38
N ARG A 273 2.81 -3.08 20.52
CA ARG A 273 2.57 -1.65 20.25
C ARG A 273 1.43 -1.09 21.11
N PHE A 274 1.64 -1.12 22.42
CA PHE A 274 0.70 -0.57 23.40
C PHE A 274 0.44 0.94 23.21
N ASP A 275 1.37 1.64 22.57
CA ASP A 275 1.31 3.06 22.18
C ASP A 275 0.42 3.34 20.95
N SER A 276 -0.25 2.31 20.39
CA SER A 276 -0.98 2.39 19.13
C SER A 276 -0.12 2.85 17.92
N SER A 277 1.21 2.75 17.98
CA SER A 277 2.08 3.09 16.84
C SER A 277 1.78 2.24 15.59
N ASN A 278 2.09 2.75 14.40
CA ASN A 278 1.97 1.98 13.16
C ASN A 278 3.30 1.37 12.68
N PHE A 279 3.18 0.28 11.92
CA PHE A 279 4.24 -0.19 11.03
C PHE A 279 4.12 0.50 9.65
N MET A 280 5.15 0.40 8.82
CA MET A 280 5.17 1.01 7.48
C MET A 280 4.36 0.17 6.46
N PRO A 281 3.17 0.60 6.00
CA PRO A 281 2.27 -0.25 5.21
C PRO A 281 2.84 -0.62 3.84
N GLN A 282 3.69 0.23 3.26
CA GLN A 282 4.41 -0.01 2.01
C GLN A 282 5.13 -1.37 2.00
N VAL A 283 5.67 -1.81 3.13
CA VAL A 283 6.37 -3.11 3.26
C VAL A 283 5.48 -4.27 2.80
N PHE A 284 4.20 -4.25 3.17
CA PHE A 284 3.25 -5.30 2.84
C PHE A 284 2.49 -5.03 1.53
N TRP A 285 2.33 -3.77 1.13
CA TRP A 285 1.89 -3.44 -0.25
C TRP A 285 2.90 -3.93 -1.30
N ASN A 286 4.21 -3.94 -1.01
CA ASN A 286 5.24 -4.55 -1.85
C ASN A 286 5.07 -6.07 -1.98
N ALA A 287 4.61 -6.75 -0.92
CA ALA A 287 4.18 -8.15 -0.97
C ALA A 287 2.82 -8.35 -1.67
N GLY A 288 2.14 -7.27 -2.04
CA GLY A 288 0.81 -7.27 -2.63
C GLY A 288 -0.34 -7.51 -1.65
N CYS A 289 -0.09 -7.43 -0.34
CA CYS A 289 -1.11 -7.61 0.69
C CYS A 289 -2.21 -6.54 0.57
N GLN A 290 -3.47 -6.95 0.71
CA GLN A 290 -4.63 -6.10 0.42
C GLN A 290 -5.19 -5.44 1.69
N LEU A 291 -5.31 -6.17 2.79
CA LEU A 291 -5.93 -5.70 4.03
C LEU A 291 -4.83 -5.35 5.06
N VAL A 292 -4.04 -4.33 4.75
CA VAL A 292 -2.97 -3.84 5.62
C VAL A 292 -3.57 -2.87 6.64
N ALA A 293 -3.91 -3.38 7.82
CA ALA A 293 -4.61 -2.65 8.87
C ALA A 293 -3.64 -1.79 9.70
N LEU A 294 -4.12 -0.61 10.11
CA LEU A 294 -3.36 0.42 10.82
C LEU A 294 -4.24 1.06 11.90
N ASN A 295 -3.61 1.62 12.92
CA ASN A 295 -4.21 2.35 14.03
C ASN A 295 -4.56 3.78 13.59
N PHE A 296 -5.83 4.03 13.28
CA PHE A 296 -6.32 5.32 12.75
C PHE A 296 -6.27 6.47 13.77
N GLN A 297 -6.25 6.16 15.07
CA GLN A 297 -6.00 7.10 16.16
C GLN A 297 -4.59 7.72 16.12
N THR A 298 -3.63 7.09 15.43
CA THR A 298 -2.22 7.49 15.45
C THR A 298 -1.80 8.08 14.11
N LEU A 299 -1.79 9.41 14.00
CA LEU A 299 -1.51 10.18 12.77
C LEU A 299 -0.03 10.26 12.38
N ASP A 300 0.71 9.18 12.62
CA ASP A 300 2.13 9.07 12.29
C ASP A 300 2.40 9.00 10.78
N LEU A 301 3.68 8.89 10.40
CA LEU A 301 4.10 8.82 9.00
C LEU A 301 3.42 7.69 8.21
N ALA A 302 3.11 6.56 8.85
CA ALA A 302 2.45 5.44 8.17
C ALA A 302 0.97 5.74 7.91
N MET A 303 0.28 6.37 8.86
CA MET A 303 -1.10 6.83 8.65
C MET A 303 -1.18 7.97 7.64
N GLN A 304 -0.24 8.92 7.67
CA GLN A 304 -0.13 9.99 6.65
C GLN A 304 0.04 9.42 5.23
N LEU A 305 0.90 8.40 5.07
CA LEU A 305 1.04 7.69 3.80
C LEU A 305 -0.23 6.94 3.40
N ASN A 306 -0.93 6.31 4.35
CA ASN A 306 -2.19 5.62 4.11
C ASN A 306 -3.30 6.57 3.61
N LEU A 307 -3.60 7.63 4.37
CA LEU A 307 -4.60 8.65 4.02
C LEU A 307 -4.24 9.34 2.69
N GLY A 308 -2.96 9.68 2.51
CA GLY A 308 -2.46 10.29 1.27
C GLY A 308 -2.55 9.36 0.05
N THR A 309 -2.37 8.06 0.23
CA THR A 309 -2.44 7.06 -0.86
C THR A 309 -3.89 6.73 -1.24
N PHE A 310 -4.79 6.58 -0.26
CA PHE A 310 -6.20 6.31 -0.52
C PHE A 310 -7.05 7.55 -0.87
N GLU A 311 -6.47 8.76 -0.96
CA GLU A 311 -7.16 9.88 -1.62
C GLU A 311 -7.37 9.62 -3.13
N TYR A 312 -6.49 8.84 -3.76
CA TYR A 312 -6.54 8.55 -5.19
C TYR A 312 -7.64 7.53 -5.54
N ASN A 313 -7.90 7.33 -6.84
CA ASN A 313 -9.05 6.57 -7.34
C ASN A 313 -10.41 7.04 -6.77
N GLY A 314 -10.61 8.37 -6.76
CA GLY A 314 -11.87 8.97 -6.32
C GLY A 314 -12.21 8.76 -4.84
N ARG A 315 -11.20 8.62 -3.97
CA ARG A 315 -11.36 8.29 -2.54
C ARG A 315 -12.19 7.04 -2.26
N CYS A 316 -12.22 6.06 -3.17
CA CYS A 316 -13.16 4.94 -3.01
C CYS A 316 -12.76 3.88 -1.96
N GLY A 317 -11.55 3.98 -1.38
CA GLY A 317 -10.98 2.98 -0.45
C GLY A 317 -10.36 1.76 -1.14
N TYR A 318 -10.35 1.72 -2.48
CA TYR A 318 -9.77 0.63 -3.28
C TYR A 318 -8.77 1.18 -4.31
N LEU A 319 -7.62 0.52 -4.42
CA LEU A 319 -6.59 0.82 -5.42
C LEU A 319 -6.23 -0.45 -6.19
N LEU A 320 -6.18 -0.36 -7.52
CA LEU A 320 -5.85 -1.51 -8.36
C LEU A 320 -4.34 -1.77 -8.32
N LYS A 321 -3.93 -2.92 -7.77
CA LYS A 321 -2.52 -3.34 -7.76
C LYS A 321 -1.90 -3.31 -9.17
N PRO A 322 -0.60 -2.99 -9.31
CA PRO A 322 0.09 -3.05 -10.59
C PRO A 322 -0.04 -4.40 -11.29
N GLU A 323 0.01 -4.39 -12.63
CA GLU A 323 -0.30 -5.54 -13.49
C GLU A 323 0.51 -6.81 -13.17
N PHE A 324 1.82 -6.67 -12.97
CA PHE A 324 2.74 -7.75 -12.61
C PHE A 324 2.47 -8.35 -11.21
N MET A 325 1.74 -7.65 -10.34
CA MET A 325 1.26 -8.15 -9.03
C MET A 325 -0.13 -8.80 -9.10
N ARG A 326 -0.66 -9.00 -10.32
CA ARG A 326 -1.96 -9.64 -10.61
C ARG A 326 -1.85 -10.74 -11.67
N ARG A 327 -0.93 -10.60 -12.63
CA ARG A 327 -0.72 -11.58 -13.71
C ARG A 327 -0.19 -12.91 -13.19
N LYS A 328 -0.88 -14.00 -13.56
CA LYS A 328 -0.54 -15.38 -13.16
C LYS A 328 0.80 -15.82 -13.78
N ASP A 329 1.07 -15.38 -15.01
CA ASP A 329 2.27 -15.70 -15.82
C ASP A 329 3.54 -14.93 -15.44
N ARG A 330 3.45 -13.86 -14.63
CA ARG A 330 4.59 -13.01 -14.27
C ARG A 330 4.96 -13.19 -12.81
N ARG A 331 6.26 -13.35 -12.49
CA ARG A 331 6.77 -13.26 -11.11
C ARG A 331 7.40 -11.89 -10.87
N LEU A 332 7.27 -11.38 -9.66
CA LEU A 332 7.94 -10.18 -9.16
C LEU A 332 8.70 -10.60 -7.89
N ASP A 333 9.97 -10.21 -7.81
CA ASP A 333 10.67 -10.14 -6.53
C ASP A 333 10.55 -8.71 -5.98
N PRO A 334 9.88 -8.49 -4.84
CA PRO A 334 9.80 -7.18 -4.20
C PRO A 334 11.15 -6.64 -3.72
N PHE A 335 12.21 -7.44 -3.66
CA PHE A 335 13.58 -7.00 -3.34
C PHE A 335 14.46 -6.75 -4.58
N ALA A 336 13.90 -6.81 -5.80
CA ALA A 336 14.66 -6.60 -7.03
C ALA A 336 15.32 -5.21 -7.12
N GLU A 337 16.64 -5.16 -7.05
CA GLU A 337 17.43 -3.94 -7.25
C GLU A 337 17.61 -3.56 -8.72
N SER A 338 17.44 -4.51 -9.64
CA SER A 338 17.59 -4.30 -11.09
C SER A 338 16.26 -3.92 -11.75
N THR A 339 16.31 -3.39 -12.98
CA THR A 339 15.13 -3.17 -13.81
C THR A 339 14.47 -4.50 -14.16
N VAL A 340 13.24 -4.71 -13.72
CA VAL A 340 12.46 -5.93 -14.01
C VAL A 340 11.96 -5.89 -15.46
N ASP A 341 12.08 -7.00 -16.17
CA ASP A 341 11.63 -7.10 -17.57
C ASP A 341 10.15 -6.73 -17.75
N GLY A 342 9.83 -6.05 -18.85
CA GLY A 342 8.49 -5.53 -19.14
C GLY A 342 8.00 -4.45 -18.16
N ILE A 343 8.84 -3.91 -17.29
CA ILE A 343 8.54 -2.75 -16.43
C ILE A 343 9.40 -1.56 -16.87
N ILE A 344 8.74 -0.48 -17.29
CA ILE A 344 9.41 0.80 -17.56
C ILE A 344 9.75 1.42 -16.20
N ALA A 345 11.04 1.35 -15.84
CA ALA A 345 11.60 2.07 -14.71
C ALA A 345 11.65 3.58 -15.00
N GLY A 346 11.54 4.41 -13.97
CA GLY A 346 11.50 5.86 -14.09
C GLY A 346 12.72 6.56 -13.50
N SER A 347 12.90 7.83 -13.85
CA SER A 347 13.84 8.75 -13.22
C SER A 347 13.08 10.01 -12.80
N LEU A 348 13.17 10.38 -11.52
CA LEU A 348 12.46 11.53 -10.96
C LEU A 348 13.46 12.52 -10.38
N SER A 349 13.22 13.81 -10.60
CA SER A 349 13.94 14.92 -10.01
C SER A 349 12.96 15.96 -9.50
N VAL A 350 13.12 16.39 -8.24
CA VAL A 350 12.28 17.41 -7.60
C VAL A 350 13.16 18.52 -7.04
N THR A 351 13.03 19.74 -7.57
CA THR A 351 13.63 20.94 -6.98
C THR A 351 12.56 21.67 -6.16
N VAL A 352 12.83 21.92 -4.88
CA VAL A 352 12.00 22.78 -4.03
C VAL A 352 12.44 24.22 -4.22
N LEU A 353 11.57 25.07 -4.78
CA LEU A 353 11.91 26.45 -5.11
C LEU A 353 11.53 27.40 -3.98
N SER A 354 10.27 27.36 -3.54
CA SER A 354 9.74 28.24 -2.49
C SER A 354 8.50 27.65 -1.81
N GLY A 355 8.12 28.22 -0.67
CA GLY A 355 6.86 27.96 0.01
C GLY A 355 5.99 29.22 0.09
N GLN A 356 4.69 29.02 0.31
CA GLN A 356 3.69 30.06 0.46
C GLN A 356 2.77 29.71 1.65
N LEU A 357 2.59 30.66 2.57
CA LEU A 357 1.68 30.55 3.72
C LEU A 357 1.89 29.28 4.58
N LEU A 358 3.15 28.86 4.78
CA LEU A 358 3.48 27.66 5.56
C LEU A 358 3.19 27.84 7.06
N THR A 359 3.45 29.03 7.60
CA THR A 359 3.04 29.43 8.94
C THR A 359 3.03 30.96 9.08
N ASP A 360 2.15 31.43 9.96
CA ASP A 360 2.07 32.78 10.50
C ASP A 360 3.25 33.15 11.41
N LYS A 361 3.92 32.16 12.01
CA LYS A 361 5.05 32.35 12.92
C LYS A 361 6.31 32.81 12.18
N ARG A 362 7.09 33.67 12.84
CA ARG A 362 8.48 33.95 12.45
C ARG A 362 9.40 32.88 13.03
N CYS A 363 9.51 31.76 12.31
CA CYS A 363 10.44 30.67 12.59
C CYS A 363 11.21 30.29 11.32
N GLY A 364 12.28 29.52 11.45
CA GLY A 364 12.90 28.86 10.30
C GLY A 364 12.00 27.74 9.77
N THR A 365 11.98 27.54 8.45
CA THR A 365 11.26 26.41 7.81
C THR A 365 12.16 25.62 6.87
N TYR A 366 11.88 24.34 6.65
CA TYR A 366 12.55 23.48 5.66
C TYR A 366 11.57 22.49 5.04
N VAL A 367 11.96 21.86 3.93
CA VAL A 367 11.15 20.84 3.24
C VAL A 367 11.92 19.53 3.10
N GLU A 368 11.28 18.41 3.43
CA GLU A 368 11.78 17.05 3.16
C GLU A 368 11.03 16.42 1.96
N VAL A 369 11.73 15.62 1.16
CA VAL A 369 11.18 14.91 0.00
C VAL A 369 11.60 13.43 0.04
N ASP A 370 10.75 12.62 0.67
CA ASP A 370 10.92 11.16 0.75
C ASP A 370 10.27 10.46 -0.46
N MET A 371 10.76 9.26 -0.80
CA MET A 371 10.09 8.29 -1.68
C MET A 371 9.87 6.97 -0.95
N PHE A 372 8.70 6.37 -1.15
CA PHE A 372 8.28 5.08 -0.63
C PHE A 372 7.84 4.20 -1.81
N GLY A 373 8.30 2.96 -1.86
CA GLY A 373 8.03 2.03 -2.95
C GLY A 373 8.61 0.66 -2.63
N LEU A 374 9.20 -0.02 -3.61
CA LEU A 374 10.11 -1.14 -3.32
C LEU A 374 11.26 -0.69 -2.41
N PRO A 375 11.97 -1.61 -1.71
CA PRO A 375 13.16 -1.26 -0.93
C PRO A 375 14.22 -0.55 -1.76
N ALA A 376 14.42 -0.96 -3.02
CA ALA A 376 15.35 -0.33 -3.96
C ALA A 376 14.94 1.09 -4.43
N ASP A 377 13.65 1.45 -4.28
CA ASP A 377 13.10 2.76 -4.64
C ASP A 377 12.91 3.67 -3.42
N THR A 378 12.94 3.10 -2.22
CA THR A 378 12.61 3.80 -0.97
C THR A 378 13.80 4.64 -0.50
N VAL A 379 13.61 5.96 -0.47
CA VAL A 379 14.62 6.94 -0.05
C VAL A 379 14.00 7.82 1.02
N ARG A 380 14.51 7.76 2.25
CA ARG A 380 13.95 8.46 3.42
C ARG A 380 15.01 9.29 4.14
N LYS A 381 14.62 10.47 4.63
CA LYS A 381 15.48 11.40 5.41
C LYS A 381 16.80 11.81 4.72
N LYS A 382 16.90 11.61 3.40
CA LYS A 382 18.10 11.91 2.59
C LYS A 382 18.01 13.27 1.90
N PHE A 383 16.81 13.64 1.45
CA PHE A 383 16.56 14.85 0.70
C PHE A 383 15.76 15.83 1.56
N ARG A 384 16.45 16.85 2.05
CA ARG A 384 15.95 17.90 2.92
C ARG A 384 16.61 19.21 2.53
N THR A 385 15.82 20.29 2.46
CA THR A 385 16.37 21.62 2.22
C THR A 385 17.11 22.16 3.43
N ARG A 386 18.01 23.11 3.18
CA ARG A 386 18.44 24.09 4.19
C ARG A 386 17.23 24.78 4.80
N VAL A 387 17.41 25.27 6.03
CA VAL A 387 16.40 26.07 6.71
C VAL A 387 16.37 27.48 6.08
N ALA A 388 15.21 27.93 5.63
CA ALA A 388 14.93 29.31 5.30
C ALA A 388 14.58 30.06 6.61
N PRO A 389 15.46 30.91 7.15
CA PRO A 389 15.32 31.44 8.51
C PRO A 389 14.25 32.52 8.59
N ASN A 390 13.47 32.50 9.68
CA ASN A 390 12.51 33.55 10.07
C ASN A 390 11.44 33.91 9.02
N ASN A 391 11.12 33.01 8.09
CA ASN A 391 10.11 33.23 7.05
C ASN A 391 9.20 31.99 6.87
N GLY A 392 7.99 32.08 7.42
CA GLY A 392 6.90 31.12 7.16
C GLY A 392 5.92 31.54 6.05
N ILE A 393 5.98 32.80 5.57
CA ILE A 393 4.98 33.38 4.67
C ILE A 393 5.35 33.15 3.20
N ASN A 394 6.61 33.38 2.83
CA ASN A 394 7.11 33.22 1.45
C ASN A 394 8.59 32.77 1.38
N PRO A 395 9.02 31.72 2.11
CA PRO A 395 10.40 31.25 2.07
C PRO A 395 10.83 30.80 0.66
N VAL A 396 12.09 31.05 0.31
CA VAL A 396 12.73 30.57 -0.92
C VAL A 396 13.89 29.67 -0.50
N TYR A 397 13.96 28.47 -1.08
CA TYR A 397 14.97 27.46 -0.76
C TYR A 397 16.08 27.43 -1.82
N GLY A 398 15.69 27.48 -3.11
CA GLY A 398 16.62 27.76 -4.22
C GLY A 398 17.74 26.73 -4.40
N GLU A 399 17.45 25.44 -4.20
CA GLU A 399 18.47 24.39 -4.13
C GLU A 399 18.65 23.58 -5.44
N GLU A 400 19.70 22.75 -5.46
CA GLU A 400 19.89 21.70 -6.44
C GLU A 400 18.74 20.66 -6.41
N PRO A 401 18.42 20.00 -7.53
CA PRO A 401 17.38 18.98 -7.57
C PRO A 401 17.68 17.77 -6.67
N PHE A 402 16.65 17.28 -5.98
CA PHE A 402 16.64 15.98 -5.33
C PHE A 402 16.39 14.88 -6.38
N VAL A 403 17.44 14.12 -6.72
CA VAL A 403 17.43 13.17 -7.85
C VAL A 403 17.27 11.72 -7.39
N PHE A 404 16.13 11.13 -7.75
CA PHE A 404 15.84 9.70 -7.68
C PHE A 404 16.22 9.06 -9.03
N LYS A 405 17.53 8.82 -9.23
CA LYS A 405 18.11 8.47 -10.55
C LYS A 405 17.41 7.28 -11.23
N LYS A 406 17.02 6.27 -10.46
CA LYS A 406 16.35 5.05 -10.91
C LYS A 406 15.25 4.71 -9.90
N VAL A 407 14.02 4.60 -10.39
CA VAL A 407 12.84 4.07 -9.70
C VAL A 407 12.44 2.81 -10.47
N VAL A 408 12.73 1.64 -9.92
CA VAL A 408 12.48 0.31 -10.50
C VAL A 408 10.99 0.11 -10.74
N LEU A 409 10.14 0.58 -9.83
CA LEU A 409 8.70 0.28 -9.85
C LEU A 409 7.79 1.53 -9.71
N PRO A 410 7.78 2.47 -10.68
CA PRO A 410 7.03 3.74 -10.56
C PRO A 410 5.53 3.56 -10.28
N LYS A 411 4.92 2.45 -10.75
CA LYS A 411 3.51 2.10 -10.51
C LYS A 411 3.17 1.74 -9.05
N LEU A 412 4.17 1.55 -8.19
CA LEU A 412 4.01 1.28 -6.76
C LEU A 412 4.69 2.34 -5.87
N ALA A 413 5.35 3.33 -6.48
CA ALA A 413 6.11 4.35 -5.79
C ALA A 413 5.28 5.62 -5.53
N MET A 414 5.38 6.15 -4.31
CA MET A 414 4.79 7.39 -3.84
C MET A 414 5.92 8.33 -3.37
N ILE A 415 5.83 9.63 -3.67
CA ILE A 415 6.64 10.65 -2.99
C ILE A 415 5.84 11.30 -1.86
N ARG A 416 6.51 11.62 -0.75
CA ARG A 416 5.99 12.45 0.34
C ARG A 416 6.82 13.72 0.43
N ILE A 417 6.18 14.86 0.23
CA ILE A 417 6.76 16.19 0.37
C ILE A 417 6.22 16.79 1.67
N ALA A 418 7.07 17.21 2.60
CA ALA A 418 6.64 17.71 3.90
C ALA A 418 7.38 18.99 4.28
N ALA A 419 6.64 20.03 4.67
CA ALA A 419 7.20 21.27 5.22
C ALA A 419 7.23 21.19 6.75
N HIS A 420 8.36 21.56 7.33
CA HIS A 420 8.60 21.53 8.78
C HIS A 420 9.11 22.90 9.26
N GLU A 421 8.83 23.22 10.52
CA GLU A 421 9.58 24.23 11.27
C GLU A 421 10.98 23.70 11.59
N GLU A 422 11.93 24.61 11.82
CA GLU A 422 13.29 24.32 12.30
C GLU A 422 13.33 23.46 13.59
N SER A 423 12.29 23.53 14.41
CA SER A 423 12.04 22.68 15.59
C SER A 423 11.75 21.20 15.25
N GLY A 424 11.57 20.86 13.98
CA GLY A 424 11.09 19.57 13.50
C GLY A 424 9.56 19.45 13.41
N ARG A 425 8.79 20.41 13.97
CA ARG A 425 7.32 20.39 13.96
C ARG A 425 6.79 20.41 12.52
N LEU A 426 5.94 19.46 12.18
CA LEU A 426 5.29 19.36 10.87
C LEU A 426 4.31 20.54 10.68
N LEU A 427 4.43 21.24 9.55
CA LEU A 427 3.52 22.32 9.14
C LEU A 427 2.45 21.81 8.16
N GLY A 428 2.82 20.83 7.33
CA GLY A 428 1.91 20.13 6.43
C GLY A 428 2.66 19.28 5.42
N HIS A 429 1.98 18.30 4.83
CA HIS A 429 2.58 17.35 3.90
C HIS A 429 1.70 17.08 2.67
N ARG A 430 2.27 16.45 1.65
CA ARG A 430 1.53 15.93 0.49
C ARG A 430 2.12 14.59 0.07
N VAL A 431 1.26 13.60 -0.16
CA VAL A 431 1.61 12.33 -0.78
C VAL A 431 1.12 12.31 -2.24
N LEU A 432 2.01 11.98 -3.17
CA LEU A 432 1.73 11.95 -4.61
C LEU A 432 2.26 10.62 -5.22
N PRO A 433 1.48 9.87 -6.00
CA PRO A 433 2.01 8.73 -6.75
C PRO A 433 2.99 9.22 -7.81
N VAL A 434 4.10 8.49 -8.03
CA VAL A 434 5.09 8.83 -9.06
C VAL A 434 4.46 8.76 -10.45
N VAL A 435 3.61 7.75 -10.68
CA VAL A 435 2.73 7.69 -11.85
C VAL A 435 1.62 8.71 -11.71
N GLY A 436 1.62 9.72 -12.60
CA GLY A 436 0.70 10.85 -12.57
C GLY A 436 1.34 12.19 -12.19
N LEU A 437 2.63 12.21 -11.81
CA LEU A 437 3.36 13.47 -11.63
C LEU A 437 3.49 14.23 -12.96
N CYS A 438 2.85 15.40 -13.05
CA CYS A 438 2.96 16.29 -14.20
C CYS A 438 4.27 17.12 -14.12
N PRO A 439 5.23 16.96 -15.04
CA PRO A 439 6.50 17.69 -15.00
C PRO A 439 6.33 19.19 -15.26
N GLY A 440 7.42 19.95 -15.08
CA GLY A 440 7.46 21.41 -15.13
C GLY A 440 7.26 22.07 -13.77
N TYR A 441 7.00 23.37 -13.77
CA TYR A 441 6.72 24.13 -12.54
C TYR A 441 5.31 23.80 -12.02
N ARG A 442 5.20 23.47 -10.72
CA ARG A 442 3.95 23.06 -10.07
C ARG A 442 3.83 23.67 -8.68
N HIS A 443 2.67 24.25 -8.37
CA HIS A 443 2.27 24.46 -6.98
C HIS A 443 1.70 23.15 -6.42
N VAL A 444 2.09 22.81 -5.19
CA VAL A 444 1.61 21.65 -4.45
C VAL A 444 1.02 22.14 -3.13
N ASN A 445 -0.30 22.10 -3.02
CA ASN A 445 -1.00 22.48 -1.79
C ASN A 445 -0.78 21.39 -0.73
N LEU A 446 -0.41 21.81 0.47
CA LEU A 446 -0.16 20.90 1.59
C LEU A 446 -1.48 20.45 2.24
N ARG A 447 -1.38 19.37 3.00
CA ARG A 447 -2.43 18.81 3.85
C ARG A 447 -1.97 18.76 5.31
N THR A 448 -2.93 18.79 6.24
CA THR A 448 -2.69 18.39 7.63
C THR A 448 -2.38 16.89 7.70
N ASP A 449 -2.00 16.41 8.87
CA ASP A 449 -1.68 14.99 9.11
C ASP A 449 -2.90 14.06 8.90
N LEU A 450 -4.10 14.64 9.02
CA LEU A 450 -5.41 14.08 8.69
C LEU A 450 -5.72 14.03 7.19
N GLY A 451 -4.84 14.56 6.33
CA GLY A 451 -5.10 14.72 4.91
C GLY A 451 -6.02 15.89 4.53
N LEU A 452 -6.47 16.74 5.48
CA LEU A 452 -7.34 17.89 5.18
C LEU A 452 -6.57 19.04 4.50
N PRO A 453 -7.17 19.79 3.56
CA PRO A 453 -6.48 20.83 2.79
C PRO A 453 -6.05 22.03 3.64
N LEU A 454 -4.80 22.47 3.46
CA LEU A 454 -4.26 23.71 4.00
C LEU A 454 -4.24 24.82 2.94
N PRO A 455 -4.22 26.11 3.35
CA PRO A 455 -3.87 27.23 2.45
C PRO A 455 -2.37 27.26 2.11
N ALA A 456 -1.55 26.53 2.86
CA ALA A 456 -0.11 26.39 2.65
C ALA A 456 0.19 25.63 1.34
N SER A 457 1.18 26.10 0.59
CA SER A 457 1.63 25.42 -0.64
C SER A 457 3.13 25.57 -0.87
N LEU A 458 3.68 24.70 -1.74
CA LEU A 458 5.07 24.73 -2.20
C LEU A 458 5.11 24.89 -3.72
N LEU A 459 6.01 25.74 -4.22
CA LEU A 459 6.36 25.81 -5.63
C LEU A 459 7.57 24.92 -5.90
N LEU A 460 7.40 23.98 -6.83
CA LEU A 460 8.39 22.97 -7.21
C LEU A 460 8.68 23.04 -8.71
N LEU A 461 9.88 22.59 -9.11
CA LEU A 461 10.15 22.13 -10.47
C LEU A 461 10.26 20.60 -10.43
N VAL A 462 9.39 19.92 -11.17
CA VAL A 462 9.34 18.46 -11.26
C VAL A 462 9.81 18.02 -12.64
N VAL A 463 10.74 17.06 -12.69
CA VAL A 463 11.23 16.44 -13.92
C VAL A 463 11.03 14.93 -13.82
N VAL A 464 10.23 14.38 -14.72
CA VAL A 464 9.96 12.95 -14.86
C VAL A 464 10.52 12.49 -16.21
N LYS A 465 11.23 11.37 -16.22
CA LYS A 465 11.75 10.71 -17.43
C LYS A 465 11.65 9.19 -17.28
N ASP A 466 11.70 8.46 -18.38
CA ASP A 466 11.98 7.03 -18.33
C ASP A 466 13.47 6.80 -17.97
N TYR A 467 13.76 5.72 -17.25
CA TYR A 467 15.13 5.37 -16.86
C TYR A 467 15.86 4.66 -17.98
N VAL A 468 16.85 5.34 -18.57
CA VAL A 468 17.85 4.74 -19.45
C VAL A 468 19.10 4.42 -18.62
N PRO A 469 19.58 3.16 -18.59
CA PRO A 469 20.87 2.84 -17.99
C PRO A 469 22.00 3.54 -18.74
N ASP A 470 22.95 4.13 -18.02
CA ASP A 470 24.07 4.92 -18.58
C ASP A 470 24.77 4.24 -19.78
N ARG A 471 24.94 2.91 -19.72
CA ARG A 471 25.54 2.04 -20.76
C ARG A 471 24.78 2.00 -22.09
N LEU A 472 23.55 2.50 -22.14
CA LEU A 472 22.64 2.45 -23.28
C LEU A 472 22.18 3.86 -23.74
N SER A 473 22.77 4.93 -23.21
CA SER A 473 22.35 6.30 -23.53
C SER A 473 22.44 6.62 -25.02
N GLU A 474 23.58 6.28 -25.65
CA GLU A 474 23.78 6.50 -27.09
C GLU A 474 22.77 5.72 -27.95
N LEU A 475 22.46 4.48 -27.57
CA LEU A 475 21.46 3.66 -28.26
C LEU A 475 20.04 4.23 -28.07
N ALA A 476 19.70 4.72 -26.88
CA ALA A 476 18.42 5.36 -26.61
C ALA A 476 18.27 6.68 -27.38
N GLU A 477 19.33 7.49 -27.49
CA GLU A 477 19.34 8.71 -28.31
C GLU A 477 19.22 8.40 -29.81
N ALA A 478 19.91 7.36 -30.29
CA ALA A 478 19.77 6.89 -31.67
C ALA A 478 18.35 6.38 -32.00
N LEU A 479 17.71 5.65 -31.07
CA LEU A 479 16.33 5.21 -31.20
C LEU A 479 15.32 6.36 -31.09
N ALA A 480 15.60 7.39 -30.28
CA ALA A 480 14.76 8.56 -30.13
C ALA A 480 14.85 9.54 -31.33
N ASN A 481 15.98 9.56 -32.05
CA ASN A 481 16.14 10.38 -33.26
C ASN A 481 17.02 9.68 -34.32
N PRO A 482 16.50 8.65 -35.01
CA PRO A 482 17.28 7.85 -35.95
C PRO A 482 17.71 8.64 -37.19
N ILE A 483 16.93 9.65 -37.61
CA ILE A 483 17.26 10.51 -38.76
C ILE A 483 18.51 11.36 -38.45
N LYS A 484 18.59 11.94 -37.24
CA LYS A 484 19.80 12.66 -36.79
C LYS A 484 20.99 11.70 -36.72
N TYR A 485 20.82 10.53 -36.11
CA TYR A 485 21.89 9.55 -35.92
C TYR A 485 22.49 9.09 -37.27
N GLN A 486 21.65 8.68 -38.22
CA GLN A 486 22.10 8.30 -39.56
C GLN A 486 22.81 9.49 -40.24
N SER A 487 22.22 10.68 -40.21
CA SER A 487 22.82 11.88 -40.80
C SER A 487 24.15 12.30 -40.15
N GLU A 488 24.46 11.88 -38.92
CA GLU A 488 25.78 12.07 -38.29
C GLU A 488 26.77 10.97 -38.65
N LEU A 489 26.32 9.75 -38.97
CA LEU A 489 27.16 8.71 -39.57
C LEU A 489 27.53 9.06 -41.01
N ASP A 490 26.55 9.40 -41.87
CA ASP A 490 26.77 9.75 -43.29
C ASP A 490 27.79 10.89 -43.43
N LYS A 491 27.72 11.89 -42.53
CA LYS A 491 28.67 13.01 -42.48
C LYS A 491 30.09 12.56 -42.10
N ARG A 492 30.23 11.62 -41.16
CA ARG A 492 31.54 11.08 -40.75
C ARG A 492 32.14 10.21 -41.86
N GLU A 493 31.34 9.39 -42.53
CA GLU A 493 31.76 8.60 -43.69
C GLU A 493 32.24 9.50 -44.83
N HIS A 494 31.47 10.53 -45.20
CA HIS A 494 31.88 11.49 -46.23
C HIS A 494 33.14 12.28 -45.84
N GLN A 495 33.29 12.68 -44.56
CA GLN A 495 34.52 13.32 -44.07
C GLN A 495 35.73 12.38 -44.05
N LEU A 496 35.51 11.08 -43.84
CA LEU A 496 36.58 10.07 -43.87
C LEU A 496 37.04 9.79 -45.31
N ALA A 497 36.10 9.68 -46.25
CA ALA A 497 36.39 9.46 -47.68
C ALA A 497 37.40 10.48 -48.22
N VAL A 498 37.16 11.77 -47.96
CA VAL A 498 38.02 12.90 -48.34
C VAL A 498 39.46 12.80 -47.77
N LEU A 499 39.67 12.05 -46.69
CA LEU A 499 41.00 11.81 -46.10
C LEU A 499 41.68 10.53 -46.64
N THR A 500 40.97 9.71 -47.42
CA THR A 500 41.45 8.42 -47.95
C THR A 500 41.60 8.39 -49.47
N GLU A 501 40.90 9.23 -50.22
CA GLU A 501 40.87 9.23 -51.70
C GLU A 501 42.25 9.43 -52.36
N ASP A 502 43.22 10.07 -51.68
CA ASP A 502 44.59 10.24 -52.19
C ASP A 502 45.52 9.01 -51.99
N THR A 503 45.06 7.92 -51.34
CA THR A 503 45.95 6.79 -50.98
C THR A 503 45.97 5.61 -51.96
N ASP A 504 45.03 5.50 -52.90
CA ASP A 504 44.95 4.39 -53.87
C ASP A 504 45.29 4.83 -55.31
N VAL A 505 46.59 5.08 -55.57
CA VAL A 505 47.10 5.34 -56.94
C VAL A 505 48.32 4.47 -57.27
N PRO A 506 48.16 3.37 -58.02
CA PRO A 506 49.27 2.65 -58.64
C PRO A 506 49.88 3.47 -59.80
N PRO A 507 51.22 3.43 -60.01
CA PRO A 507 51.85 4.17 -61.10
C PRO A 507 51.50 3.57 -62.48
N PRO A 508 51.39 4.41 -63.54
CA PRO A 508 50.90 3.97 -64.84
C PRO A 508 51.93 3.17 -65.64
N ALA A 509 51.53 2.00 -66.13
CA ALA A 509 52.26 1.24 -67.16
C ALA A 509 51.63 1.51 -68.55
N ALA A 510 52.46 1.75 -69.57
CA ALA A 510 52.01 2.23 -70.88
C ALA A 510 52.19 1.21 -72.01
N THR A 511 51.20 1.08 -72.91
CA THR A 511 51.40 0.45 -74.24
C THR A 511 50.41 0.94 -75.32
N THR A 512 50.96 1.64 -76.32
CA THR A 512 50.70 1.54 -77.78
C THR A 512 49.27 1.47 -78.38
N VAL A 513 49.03 2.36 -79.36
CA VAL A 513 47.93 2.30 -80.37
C VAL A 513 48.32 1.42 -81.57
N PRO A 514 47.37 0.93 -82.42
CA PRO A 514 47.21 1.57 -83.74
C PRO A 514 45.80 1.54 -84.42
N VAL A 515 45.34 2.72 -84.84
CA VAL A 515 44.81 3.12 -86.19
C VAL A 515 43.78 2.26 -86.98
N ALA A 516 42.72 2.96 -87.47
CA ALA A 516 41.82 2.68 -88.63
C ALA A 516 40.70 1.60 -88.50
N ALA A 517 39.52 1.72 -89.15
CA ALA A 517 38.82 2.85 -89.82
C ALA A 517 37.34 2.51 -90.15
N ALA A 518 36.61 3.49 -90.71
CA ALA A 518 35.30 3.45 -91.42
C ALA A 518 34.03 3.95 -90.69
N ALA A 519 33.17 4.62 -91.48
CA ALA A 519 31.88 5.27 -91.20
C ALA A 519 31.02 5.16 -92.51
N PRO A 520 29.80 5.76 -92.70
CA PRO A 520 28.97 6.67 -91.87
C PRO A 520 27.64 5.97 -91.45
N THR A 521 26.43 6.52 -91.26
CA THR A 521 25.70 7.80 -91.54
C THR A 521 24.43 7.81 -90.64
N ASP A 522 23.64 8.86 -90.36
CA ASP A 522 23.60 10.29 -90.74
C ASP A 522 22.87 11.12 -89.64
N ALA A 523 22.66 12.42 -89.89
CA ALA A 523 21.51 13.29 -89.56
C ALA A 523 20.49 12.89 -88.46
N ARG A 524 20.01 13.80 -87.58
CA ARG A 524 20.17 15.28 -87.54
C ARG A 524 19.87 15.87 -86.15
N ALA A 525 20.60 16.93 -85.79
CA ALA A 525 20.31 17.89 -84.71
C ALA A 525 19.96 19.27 -85.36
N PRO A 526 20.02 20.48 -84.74
CA PRO A 526 20.34 20.92 -83.35
C PRO A 526 19.09 21.49 -82.64
N CYS A 527 19.03 22.45 -81.68
CA CYS A 527 19.89 23.47 -81.01
C CYS A 527 19.19 23.83 -79.65
N ALA A 528 19.75 24.50 -78.63
CA ALA A 528 21.12 24.86 -78.22
C ALA A 528 21.14 25.30 -76.72
N MET A 529 22.29 25.16 -76.06
CA MET A 529 22.67 25.77 -74.75
C MET A 529 23.52 27.06 -75.01
N PRO A 530 24.25 27.76 -74.10
CA PRO A 530 24.62 27.48 -72.68
C PRO A 530 24.81 28.71 -71.71
N ILE A 531 25.41 28.47 -70.50
CA ILE A 531 26.37 29.35 -69.74
C ILE A 531 25.82 30.67 -69.10
N ARG A 532 26.22 31.17 -67.90
CA ARG A 532 27.08 30.78 -66.72
C ARG A 532 26.57 31.59 -65.47
N HIS A 533 27.21 31.94 -64.34
CA HIS A 533 28.58 31.91 -63.77
C HIS A 533 28.52 32.07 -62.20
N GLU A 534 29.67 31.85 -61.54
CA GLU A 534 30.24 32.44 -60.29
C GLU A 534 29.74 33.82 -59.73
N SER A 535 29.99 34.26 -58.47
CA SER A 535 30.64 33.63 -57.26
C SER A 535 30.58 34.48 -55.95
N THR A 536 30.91 33.84 -54.81
CA THR A 536 31.72 34.31 -53.63
C THR A 536 31.24 35.32 -52.54
N SER A 537 31.74 35.03 -51.33
CA SER A 537 32.20 35.89 -50.19
C SER A 537 31.24 36.55 -49.17
N ASP A 538 31.35 36.06 -47.93
CA ASP A 538 31.45 36.71 -46.60
C ASP A 538 30.85 38.09 -46.27
N GLY A 539 30.30 38.19 -45.04
CA GLY A 539 30.15 39.46 -44.32
C GLY A 539 29.21 39.43 -43.10
N SER A 540 29.74 39.67 -41.89
CA SER A 540 28.97 40.11 -40.70
C SER A 540 29.39 41.54 -40.34
N PRO A 541 28.48 42.42 -39.87
CA PRO A 541 28.55 42.82 -38.45
C PRO A 541 27.25 43.30 -37.75
N SER A 542 27.26 43.19 -36.42
CA SER A 542 26.69 44.06 -35.35
C SER A 542 25.42 44.93 -35.53
N LYS A 543 24.47 44.70 -34.60
CA LYS A 543 23.68 45.65 -33.75
C LYS A 543 23.47 47.12 -34.22
N THR A 544 22.23 47.62 -34.10
CA THR A 544 21.83 48.81 -33.27
C THR A 544 20.29 48.91 -33.11
N THR A 545 19.82 49.76 -32.20
CA THR A 545 18.57 49.74 -31.41
C THR A 545 17.39 50.62 -31.90
N VAL A 546 16.26 50.53 -31.15
CA VAL A 546 15.15 51.50 -30.98
C VAL A 546 13.92 51.40 -31.91
N ALA A 547 12.77 51.02 -31.32
CA ALA A 547 11.58 51.91 -31.19
C ALA A 547 10.48 51.26 -30.32
N VAL A 548 9.90 52.05 -29.40
CA VAL A 548 8.62 51.76 -28.71
C VAL A 548 7.72 52.97 -28.94
N VAL A 549 6.46 52.75 -29.30
CA VAL A 549 5.43 53.81 -29.38
C VAL A 549 4.12 53.27 -28.81
N GLU A 550 3.57 53.96 -27.80
CA GLU A 550 2.21 53.72 -27.29
C GLU A 550 1.15 54.32 -28.23
N THR A 551 -0.05 53.75 -28.24
CA THR A 551 -1.27 54.51 -28.63
C THR A 551 -2.41 54.21 -27.67
N LYS A 552 -2.79 55.20 -26.84
CA LYS A 552 -3.98 55.15 -25.98
C LYS A 552 -5.20 55.73 -26.69
N LYS A 553 -6.36 55.07 -26.58
CA LYS A 553 -7.73 55.63 -26.57
C LYS A 553 -8.75 54.49 -26.36
N GLN A 554 -9.91 54.68 -25.73
CA GLN A 554 -10.33 55.66 -24.70
C GLN A 554 -11.54 55.04 -23.95
N ILE A 555 -11.86 55.52 -22.75
CA ILE A 555 -13.01 55.04 -21.95
C ILE A 555 -14.24 55.91 -22.24
N GLU A 556 -15.41 55.30 -22.29
CA GLU A 556 -16.71 55.96 -22.06
C GLU A 556 -17.66 55.00 -21.30
N SER A 557 -18.72 55.51 -20.69
CA SER A 557 -19.36 54.88 -19.52
C SER A 557 -20.88 55.08 -19.43
N GLU A 558 -21.61 54.03 -19.05
CA GLU A 558 -23.00 54.04 -18.54
C GLU A 558 -23.38 52.60 -18.11
N THR A 559 -24.34 52.30 -17.22
CA THR A 559 -24.84 52.98 -16.01
C THR A 559 -25.51 51.92 -15.12
N THR A 560 -25.45 52.08 -13.79
CA THR A 560 -25.98 51.10 -12.81
C THR A 560 -27.51 51.05 -12.79
N THR A 561 -28.09 49.84 -12.82
CA THR A 561 -29.48 49.59 -12.40
C THR A 561 -29.53 48.41 -11.44
N ALA A 562 -30.32 48.53 -10.38
CA ALA A 562 -30.46 47.52 -9.32
C ALA A 562 -31.70 46.63 -9.54
N ILE A 563 -31.62 45.37 -9.10
CA ILE A 563 -32.72 44.41 -9.10
C ILE A 563 -33.12 44.16 -7.62
N PRO A 564 -34.41 44.22 -7.25
CA PRO A 564 -34.83 44.20 -5.86
C PRO A 564 -34.85 42.79 -5.23
N SER A 565 -34.62 42.74 -3.92
CA SER A 565 -34.67 41.53 -3.09
C SER A 565 -36.09 40.99 -2.88
N PRO A 566 -36.29 39.67 -2.75
CA PRO A 566 -37.55 39.09 -2.29
C PRO A 566 -37.79 39.34 -0.78
N PRO A 567 -39.04 39.26 -0.30
CA PRO A 567 -39.38 39.45 1.11
C PRO A 567 -38.96 38.24 2.00
N PRO A 568 -38.81 38.43 3.32
CA PRO A 568 -38.31 37.39 4.22
C PRO A 568 -39.35 36.28 4.49
N THR A 569 -38.94 35.02 4.35
CA THR A 569 -39.66 33.86 4.90
C THR A 569 -39.37 33.69 6.39
N ASN A 570 -40.34 33.17 7.14
CA ASN A 570 -40.31 33.12 8.60
C ASN A 570 -39.63 31.84 9.13
N ASP A 571 -38.32 31.74 8.89
CA ASP A 571 -37.50 30.59 9.21
C ASP A 571 -37.30 30.40 10.74
N LYS A 572 -38.17 29.57 11.34
CA LYS A 572 -38.01 29.08 12.72
C LYS A 572 -37.88 27.57 12.87
N GLU A 573 -38.09 26.79 11.82
CA GLU A 573 -37.88 25.34 11.84
C GLU A 573 -36.45 24.94 11.42
N SER A 574 -35.77 25.79 10.62
CA SER A 574 -34.40 25.55 10.15
C SER A 574 -33.30 25.71 11.22
N GLN A 575 -33.59 26.32 12.38
CA GLN A 575 -32.64 26.37 13.50
C GLN A 575 -32.64 25.11 14.38
N VAL A 576 -33.72 24.32 14.38
CA VAL A 576 -33.81 23.08 15.17
C VAL A 576 -33.03 21.94 14.50
N SER A 577 -33.09 21.87 13.16
CA SER A 577 -32.35 20.85 12.39
C SER A 577 -30.84 21.08 12.39
N VAL A 578 -30.37 22.34 12.37
CA VAL A 578 -28.93 22.66 12.48
C VAL A 578 -28.36 22.26 13.84
N GLY A 579 -29.05 22.58 14.95
CA GLY A 579 -28.59 22.23 16.30
C GLY A 579 -28.54 20.71 16.57
N LEU A 580 -29.39 19.92 15.92
CA LEU A 580 -29.30 18.46 15.93
C LEU A 580 -28.13 17.94 15.08
N MET A 581 -27.87 18.56 13.91
CA MET A 581 -26.78 18.17 13.01
C MET A 581 -25.40 18.34 13.66
N GLU A 582 -25.20 19.42 14.42
CA GLU A 582 -23.95 19.68 15.17
C GLU A 582 -23.76 18.69 16.33
N TYR A 583 -24.84 18.14 16.89
CA TYR A 583 -24.79 17.08 17.91
C TYR A 583 -24.39 15.70 17.32
N PHE A 584 -24.70 15.44 16.05
CA PHE A 584 -24.34 14.18 15.37
C PHE A 584 -22.92 14.17 14.78
N ASP A 585 -22.37 15.32 14.40
CA ASP A 585 -20.93 15.43 14.08
C ASP A 585 -20.05 15.08 15.30
N SER A 586 -20.55 15.33 16.53
CA SER A 586 -19.93 14.88 17.77
C SER A 586 -19.80 13.36 17.79
N TYR A 587 -20.89 12.61 17.61
CA TYR A 587 -20.91 11.16 17.88
C TYR A 587 -19.97 10.30 17.02
N PHE A 588 -19.79 10.60 15.73
CA PHE A 588 -18.83 9.84 14.90
C PHE A 588 -17.38 10.26 15.14
N MET A 589 -17.16 11.53 15.53
CA MET A 589 -15.85 11.95 16.03
C MET A 589 -15.58 11.42 17.43
N GLU A 590 -16.58 11.25 18.29
CA GLU A 590 -16.45 10.52 19.54
C GLU A 590 -16.13 9.05 19.24
N LEU A 591 -16.79 8.34 18.31
CA LEU A 591 -16.44 6.94 18.06
C LEU A 591 -14.99 6.71 17.53
N VAL A 592 -14.29 7.74 17.02
CA VAL A 592 -12.87 7.67 16.62
C VAL A 592 -11.93 8.35 17.62
N THR A 593 -12.37 9.43 18.26
CA THR A 593 -11.57 10.29 19.15
C THR A 593 -11.76 9.93 20.62
N PHE A 594 -12.87 9.32 21.03
CA PHE A 594 -12.97 8.56 22.29
C PHE A 594 -11.95 7.41 22.27
N PHE A 595 -11.86 6.66 21.16
CA PHE A 595 -10.82 5.63 20.98
C PHE A 595 -9.39 6.19 20.97
N ALA A 596 -9.18 7.49 20.69
CA ALA A 596 -7.87 8.13 20.72
C ALA A 596 -7.56 8.78 22.09
N ASP A 597 -8.42 9.69 22.55
CA ASP A 597 -8.26 10.47 23.77
C ASP A 597 -8.50 9.64 25.03
N TYR A 598 -9.34 8.61 25.03
CA TYR A 598 -9.46 7.71 26.18
C TYR A 598 -8.19 6.88 26.39
N VAL A 599 -7.53 6.47 25.29
CA VAL A 599 -6.26 5.75 25.33
C VAL A 599 -5.09 6.68 25.74
N ASN A 600 -5.12 7.95 25.32
CA ASN A 600 -4.06 8.91 25.65
C ASN A 600 -4.19 9.55 27.05
N ASN A 601 -5.40 9.80 27.56
CA ASN A 601 -5.63 10.45 28.86
C ASN A 601 -5.51 9.50 30.09
N LEU A 602 -5.04 8.26 29.90
CA LEU A 602 -4.77 7.28 30.98
C LEU A 602 -3.27 7.04 31.25
N ASN A 603 -2.38 7.90 30.74
CA ASN A 603 -0.94 7.88 31.02
C ASN A 603 -0.47 9.14 31.79
N ILE A 604 -1.21 9.51 32.85
CA ILE A 604 -0.81 10.46 33.91
C ILE A 604 -1.22 9.87 35.27
#